data_AF-A0A2V8Q0G9-F1
#
_entry.id   AF-A0A2V8Q0G9-F1
#
_cell.length_a   1.000
_cell.length_b   1.000
_cell.length_c   1.000
_cell.angle_alpha   90.00
_cell.angle_beta   90.00
_cell.angle_gamma   90.00
#
_symmetry.space_group_name_H-M   'P 1'
#
loop_
_entity.id
_entity.type
_entity.pdbx_description
1 polymer ?
#
loop_
_entity_poly.entity_id
_entity_poly.type
_entity_poly.pdbx_seq_one_letter_code
_entity_poly.pdbx_strand_id
1 'polypeptide(L)'
;MPINAAEPTGKTITVRVLKYDGREYRHWTAKLVRRDRSVIVLDGEFDTEVQHSQLGHIPLGTRTVEYYWLDKWYNVFRFLGNAGETRLWYCNINMAPIVEGS
;
A
#
# COMPACT_ATOMS: atom_id res chain seq x y z
N MET A 1 -8.12 19.74 1.11
CA MET A 1 -7.78 19.83 -0.32
C MET A 1 -7.78 18.42 -0.88
N PRO A 2 -8.48 18.11 -1.99
CA PRO A 2 -8.36 16.79 -2.57
C PRO A 2 -6.92 16.64 -3.05
N ILE A 3 -6.28 15.54 -2.69
CA ILE A 3 -5.08 15.07 -3.38
C ILE A 3 -5.51 14.87 -4.84
N ASN A 4 -5.24 15.86 -5.69
CA ASN A 4 -5.25 15.68 -7.14
C ASN A 4 -4.44 14.41 -7.38
N ALA A 5 -5.03 13.46 -8.10
CA ALA A 5 -4.35 12.24 -8.50
C ALA A 5 -3.04 12.67 -9.15
N ALA A 6 -1.93 12.54 -8.42
CA ALA A 6 -0.62 12.72 -9.01
C ALA A 6 -0.57 11.70 -10.15
N GLU A 7 -0.26 12.19 -11.35
CA GLU A 7 -0.09 11.30 -12.50
C GLU A 7 0.82 10.16 -12.07
N PRO A 8 0.38 8.89 -12.18
CA PRO A 8 1.19 7.79 -11.73
C PRO A 8 2.49 7.86 -12.53
N THR A 9 3.61 8.08 -11.85
CA THR A 9 4.89 7.74 -12.44
C THR A 9 4.78 6.25 -12.76
N GLY A 10 4.65 5.89 -14.04
CA GLY A 10 4.28 4.54 -14.49
C GLY A 10 5.22 3.41 -14.07
N LYS A 11 6.19 3.70 -13.19
CA LYS A 11 7.07 2.76 -12.53
C LYS A 11 6.28 1.85 -11.57
N THR A 12 6.37 0.56 -11.83
CA THR A 12 5.87 -0.49 -10.93
C THR A 12 6.83 -0.68 -9.76
N ILE A 13 6.28 -0.82 -8.55
CA ILE A 13 6.97 -1.16 -7.32
C ILE A 13 6.43 -2.50 -6.83
N THR A 14 7.31 -3.40 -6.42
CA THR A 14 6.93 -4.62 -5.71
C THR A 14 6.97 -4.35 -4.21
N VAL A 15 5.83 -4.51 -3.54
CA VAL A 15 5.75 -4.46 -2.08
C VAL A 15 5.90 -5.87 -1.55
N ARG A 16 6.76 -6.07 -0.54
CA ARG A 16 6.98 -7.36 0.11
C ARG A 16 6.75 -7.21 1.60
N VAL A 17 5.86 -8.04 2.14
CA VAL A 17 5.62 -8.15 3.57
C VAL A 17 6.40 -9.34 4.08
N LEU A 18 7.32 -9.09 5.01
CA LEU A 18 8.16 -10.11 5.61
C LEU A 18 7.64 -10.45 7.02
N LYS A 19 7.84 -11.70 7.43
CA LYS A 19 7.78 -12.10 8.84
C LYS A 19 9.02 -11.55 9.57
N TYR A 20 8.99 -11.60 10.90
CA TYR A 20 10.09 -11.11 11.73
C TYR A 20 11.44 -11.80 11.45
N ASP A 21 11.39 -13.06 11.02
CA ASP A 21 12.56 -13.85 10.61
C ASP A 21 13.06 -13.53 9.18
N GLY A 22 12.47 -12.53 8.51
CA GLY A 22 12.81 -12.13 7.14
C GLY A 22 12.18 -13.00 6.05
N ARG A 23 11.45 -14.08 6.40
CA ARG A 23 10.74 -14.88 5.41
C ARG A 23 9.58 -14.09 4.81
N GLU A 24 9.45 -14.13 3.49
CA GLU A 24 8.34 -13.50 2.82
C GLU A 24 6.99 -14.11 3.20
N TYR A 25 6.03 -13.25 3.52
CA TYR A 25 4.66 -13.64 3.83
C TYR A 25 3.71 -13.35 2.66
N ARG A 26 3.82 -12.17 2.07
CA ARG A 26 2.99 -11.71 0.94
C ARG A 26 3.79 -10.74 0.08
N HIS A 27 3.43 -10.64 -1.18
CA HIS A 27 3.90 -9.57 -2.06
C HIS A 27 2.79 -9.17 -3.02
N TRP A 28 2.90 -7.97 -3.58
CA TRP A 28 2.05 -7.49 -4.66
C TRP A 28 2.78 -6.42 -5.46
N THR A 29 2.23 -6.08 -6.63
CA THR A 29 2.74 -4.96 -7.45
C THR A 29 1.81 -3.77 -7.35
N ALA A 30 2.39 -2.56 -7.29
CA ALA A 30 1.65 -1.31 -7.23
C ALA A 30 2.35 -0.24 -8.08
N LYS A 31 1.60 0.77 -8.51
CA LYS A 31 2.16 1.87 -9.30
C LYS A 31 2.66 2.97 -8.38
N LEU A 32 3.85 3.50 -8.65
CA LEU A 32 4.37 4.63 -7.90
C LEU A 32 3.58 5.90 -8.24
N VAL A 33 2.88 6.47 -7.26
CA VAL A 33 2.14 7.73 -7.42
C VAL A 33 3.01 8.90 -7.02
N ARG A 34 3.74 8.77 -5.91
CA ARG A 34 4.63 9.82 -5.41
C ARG A 34 5.78 9.20 -4.62
N ARG A 35 6.97 9.77 -4.78
CA ARG A 35 8.12 9.49 -3.92
C ARG A 35 8.74 10.80 -3.46
N ASP A 36 8.59 11.07 -2.18
CA ASP A 36 9.27 12.18 -1.51
C ASP A 36 10.40 11.63 -0.63
N ARG A 37 11.12 12.51 0.07
CA ARG A 37 12.23 12.13 0.96
C ARG A 37 11.80 11.23 2.11
N SER A 38 10.57 11.38 2.61
CA SER A 38 10.09 10.71 3.82
C SER A 38 8.95 9.72 3.57
N VAL A 39 8.32 9.74 2.39
CA VAL A 39 7.14 8.92 2.11
C VAL A 39 7.10 8.45 0.66
N ILE A 40 6.69 7.20 0.48
CA ILE A 40 6.32 6.61 -0.81
C ILE A 40 4.80 6.43 -0.81
N VAL A 41 4.14 6.87 -1.87
CA VAL A 41 2.71 6.68 -2.10
C VAL A 41 2.51 5.82 -3.32
N LEU A 42 1.72 4.75 -3.18
CA LEU A 42 1.44 3.79 -4.24
C LEU A 42 -0.06 3.74 -4.56
N ASP A 43 -0.40 3.46 -5.82
CA ASP A 43 -1.73 3.03 -6.28
C ASP A 43 -1.68 1.51 -6.40
N GLY A 44 -2.28 0.86 -5.40
CA GLY A 44 -2.26 -0.59 -5.23
C GLY A 44 -3.61 -1.21 -5.59
N GLU A 45 -3.54 -2.44 -6.08
CA GLU A 45 -4.71 -3.28 -6.35
C GLU A 45 -4.43 -4.67 -5.78
N PHE A 46 -5.38 -5.21 -5.02
CA PHE A 46 -5.28 -6.58 -4.53
C PHE A 46 -5.37 -7.55 -5.70
N ASP A 47 -4.29 -8.30 -5.96
CA ASP A 47 -4.19 -9.33 -6.99
C ASP A 47 -4.72 -10.70 -6.55
N THR A 48 -5.15 -10.80 -5.28
CA THR A 48 -5.67 -12.00 -4.64
C THR A 48 -6.79 -11.64 -3.67
N GLU A 49 -7.72 -12.58 -3.43
CA GLU A 49 -8.69 -12.45 -2.34
C GLU A 49 -7.99 -12.64 -0.99
N VAL A 50 -8.32 -11.78 -0.02
CA VAL A 50 -7.71 -11.80 1.30
C VAL A 50 -8.77 -11.87 2.38
N GLN A 51 -8.71 -12.91 3.23
CA GLN A 51 -9.42 -12.91 4.50
C GLN A 51 -8.56 -12.26 5.58
N HIS A 52 -9.01 -11.12 6.09
CA HIS A 52 -8.34 -10.38 7.16
C HIS A 52 -9.12 -10.49 8.47
N SER A 53 -8.43 -10.74 9.58
CA SER A 53 -9.08 -10.95 10.88
C SER A 53 -9.89 -9.75 11.38
N GLN A 54 -9.43 -8.53 11.08
CA GLN A 54 -10.08 -7.29 11.50
C GLN A 54 -10.92 -6.61 10.41
N LEU A 55 -10.61 -6.87 9.14
CA LEU A 55 -11.26 -6.18 8.00
C LEU A 55 -12.27 -7.08 7.28
N GLY A 56 -12.33 -8.36 7.65
CA GLY A 56 -13.16 -9.34 6.97
C GLY A 56 -12.62 -9.70 5.60
N HIS A 57 -13.54 -10.01 4.68
CA HIS A 57 -13.21 -10.37 3.31
C HIS A 57 -12.82 -9.13 2.49
N ILE A 58 -11.64 -9.16 1.89
CA ILE A 58 -11.15 -8.16 0.94
C ILE A 58 -11.16 -8.81 -0.46
N PRO A 59 -12.07 -8.39 -1.35
CA PRO A 59 -12.19 -8.97 -2.68
C PRO A 59 -10.96 -8.71 -3.57
N LEU A 60 -10.73 -9.61 -4.53
CA LEU A 60 -9.85 -9.39 -5.67
C LEU A 60 -10.19 -8.07 -6.37
N GLY A 61 -9.18 -7.33 -6.82
CA GLY A 61 -9.35 -6.05 -7.52
C GLY A 61 -9.68 -4.87 -6.59
N THR A 62 -9.67 -5.08 -5.26
CA THR A 62 -9.85 -3.99 -4.31
C THR A 62 -8.74 -2.96 -4.48
N ARG A 63 -9.11 -1.70 -4.73
CA ARG A 63 -8.17 -0.60 -4.96
C ARG A 63 -7.80 0.12 -3.67
N THR A 64 -6.53 0.48 -3.53
CA THR A 64 -6.03 1.24 -2.39
C THR A 64 -5.05 2.32 -2.81
N VAL A 65 -4.99 3.39 -1.99
CA VAL A 65 -3.82 4.26 -1.95
C VAL A 65 -3.01 3.89 -0.72
N GLU A 66 -1.74 3.55 -0.93
CA GLU A 66 -0.86 3.01 0.10
C GLU A 66 0.21 4.02 0.47
N TYR A 67 0.42 4.25 1.75
CA TYR A 67 1.37 5.25 2.27
C TYR A 67 2.43 4.56 3.13
N TYR A 68 3.68 4.68 2.70
CA TYR A 68 4.84 4.09 3.33
C TYR A 68 5.81 5.17 3.77
N TRP A 69 5.82 5.50 5.06
CA TRP A 69 6.80 6.43 5.63
C TRP A 69 8.11 5.69 5.89
N LEU A 70 9.21 6.27 5.42
CA LEU A 70 10.53 5.64 5.50
C LEU A 70 11.14 5.70 6.91
N ASP A 71 10.56 6.51 7.79
CA ASP A 71 11.05 6.78 9.14
C ASP A 71 9.99 6.48 10.23
N LYS A 72 8.86 5.85 9.88
CA LYS A 72 7.79 5.52 10.82
C LYS A 72 7.51 4.03 10.86
N TRP A 73 7.08 3.56 12.02
CA TRP A 73 6.73 2.16 12.27
C TRP A 73 5.25 1.88 11.99
N TYR A 74 4.79 2.36 10.82
CA TYR A 74 3.48 2.04 10.31
C TYR A 74 3.41 2.36 8.81
N ASN A 75 2.47 1.70 8.15
CA ASN A 75 1.98 2.13 6.86
C ASN A 75 0.45 2.24 6.91
N VAL A 76 -0.10 3.05 6.00
CA VAL A 76 -1.53 3.32 5.94
C VAL A 76 -2.08 2.93 4.58
N PHE A 77 -3.20 2.23 4.57
CA PHE A 77 -3.99 1.94 3.38
C PHE A 77 -5.27 2.76 3.42
N ARG A 78 -5.55 3.46 2.32
CA ARG A 78 -6.84 4.06 2.04
C ARG A 78 -7.59 3.16 1.06
N PHE A 79 -8.58 2.43 1.53
CA PHE A 79 -9.43 1.60 0.69
C PHE A 79 -10.42 2.46 -0.08
N LEU A 80 -10.51 2.22 -1.38
CA LEU A 80 -11.34 2.98 -2.29
C LEU A 80 -12.63 2.23 -2.62
N GLY A 81 -13.71 2.98 -2.85
CA GLY A 81 -14.92 2.49 -3.50
C GLY A 81 -14.83 2.66 -5.02
N ASN A 82 -15.90 2.30 -5.72
CA ASN A 82 -15.90 2.19 -7.18
C ASN A 82 -15.68 3.53 -7.89
N ALA A 83 -16.07 4.64 -7.27
CA ALA A 83 -15.86 5.99 -7.79
C ALA A 83 -14.60 6.68 -7.23
N GLY A 84 -13.74 5.93 -6.51
CA GLY A 84 -12.51 6.46 -5.89
C GLY A 84 -12.74 7.16 -4.54
N GLU A 85 -13.97 7.12 -4.03
CA GLU A 85 -14.31 7.59 -2.69
C GLU A 85 -13.62 6.74 -1.61
N THR A 86 -13.35 7.33 -0.44
CA THR A 86 -12.78 6.57 0.67
C THR A 86 -13.84 5.69 1.30
N ARG A 87 -13.60 4.38 1.36
CA ARG A 87 -14.42 3.45 2.16
C ARG A 87 -13.90 3.31 3.59
N LEU A 88 -12.58 3.18 3.73
CA LEU A 88 -11.93 2.88 5.00
C LEU A 88 -10.47 3.36 4.99
N TRP A 89 -9.98 3.75 6.16
CA TRP A 89 -8.56 3.87 6.45
C TRP A 89 -8.12 2.72 7.35
N TYR A 90 -6.99 2.10 7.02
CA TYR A 90 -6.39 1.03 7.81
C TYR A 90 -4.92 1.34 8.07
N CYS A 91 -4.55 1.40 9.35
CA CYS A 91 -3.16 1.61 9.77
C CYS A 91 -2.58 0.27 10.25
N ASN A 92 -1.51 -0.17 9.60
CA ASN A 92 -0.79 -1.36 9.99
C ASN A 92 0.50 -0.92 10.70
N ILE A 93 0.59 -1.23 12.00
CA ILE A 93 1.80 -1.00 12.80
C ILE A 93 2.81 -2.10 12.49
N ASN A 94 3.95 -1.73 11.93
CA ASN A 94 5.03 -2.63 11.52
C ASN A 94 6.38 -1.89 11.51
N MET A 95 7.47 -2.57 11.16
CA MET A 95 8.77 -1.90 11.02
C MET A 95 8.77 -0.95 9.82
N ALA A 96 9.59 0.11 9.92
CA ALA A 96 9.81 1.00 8.78
C ALA A 96 10.27 0.20 7.54
N PRO A 97 9.77 0.54 6.34
CA PRO A 97 10.10 -0.18 5.12
C PRO A 97 11.55 0.06 4.71
N ILE A 98 12.18 -0.98 4.17
CA ILE A 98 13.47 -0.88 3.49
C ILE A 98 13.20 -0.76 1.99
N VAL A 99 13.92 0.13 1.31
CA VAL A 99 13.78 0.33 -0.13
C VAL A 99 15.02 -0.22 -0.83
N GLU A 100 14.81 -1.20 -1.71
CA GLU A 100 15.86 -1.85 -2.50
C GLU A 100 15.77 -1.42 -3.98
N GLY A 101 16.86 -1.56 -4.74
CA GLY A 101 16.85 -1.36 -6.19
C GLY A 101 16.75 0.10 -6.65
N SER A 102 17.42 1.01 -5.94
CA SER A 102 17.58 2.43 -6.30
C SER A 102 18.41 2.63 -7.56
#